data_AF-A0A4U1AC78-F1
#
_entry.id   AF-A0A4U1AC78-F1
#
_cell.length_a   1.000
_cell.length_b   1.000
_cell.length_c   1.000
_cell.angle_alpha   90.00
_cell.angle_beta   90.00
_cell.angle_gamma   90.00
#
_symmetry.space_group_name_H-M   'P 1'
#
loop_
_entity.id
_entity.type
_entity.pdbx_description
1 polymer ?
#
loop_
_entity_poly.entity_id
_entity_poly.type
_entity_poly.pdbx_seq_one_letter_code
_entity_poly.pdbx_strand_id
1 'polypeptide(L)'
;MMALYCTIEEHCPDPDIAYKCGSTFYKTQSRLKTAVGVPLIGPYRLIKKIVSENDKYNRTKSAVIQSLSKGHVIIRLIHKPDIIMKGFAINWHLGLFESYARLAGVTNITTRVTCIETGPQWYGDSGRAIYDFEITFKDPGFLSRIRNRMLYALPAVRELIDSAEQIQARHNEEILNRDNIIIERTAAIVKANEKMRFEITERKKTERALLQSQSKLQRYITAIDDIGLG
;
A
#
# COMPACT_ATOMS: atom_id res chain seq x y z
N MET A 1 -5.12 -5.98 4.30
CA MET A 1 -3.77 -5.38 4.39
C MET A 1 -2.70 -6.32 3.83
N MET A 2 -2.69 -7.62 4.19
CA MET A 2 -1.72 -8.59 3.65
C MET A 2 -1.75 -8.73 2.12
N ALA A 3 -2.93 -8.85 1.51
CA ALA A 3 -3.06 -8.96 0.05
C ALA A 3 -2.44 -7.76 -0.68
N LEU A 4 -2.66 -6.54 -0.17
CA LEU A 4 -2.12 -5.31 -0.77
C LEU A 4 -0.58 -5.29 -0.77
N TYR A 5 0.06 -5.68 0.34
CA TYR A 5 1.53 -5.68 0.42
C TYR A 5 2.14 -6.71 -0.51
N CYS A 6 1.57 -7.92 -0.58
CA CYS A 6 2.03 -8.94 -1.52
C CYS A 6 1.90 -8.48 -2.96
N THR A 7 0.76 -7.86 -3.34
CA THR A 7 0.59 -7.32 -4.70
C THR A 7 1.61 -6.22 -5.01
N ILE A 8 1.93 -5.34 -4.05
CA ILE A 8 2.96 -4.30 -4.26
C ILE A 8 4.34 -4.92 -4.46
N GLU A 9 4.72 -5.89 -3.63
CA GLU A 9 6.01 -6.59 -3.73
C GLU A 9 6.15 -7.36 -5.05
N GLU A 10 5.07 -7.96 -5.54
CA GLU A 10 5.01 -8.65 -6.84
C GLU A 10 5.23 -7.70 -8.02
N HIS A 11 4.66 -6.49 -7.96
CA HIS A 11 4.72 -5.51 -9.05
C HIS A 11 5.94 -4.58 -8.98
N CYS A 12 6.54 -4.43 -7.80
CA CYS A 12 7.71 -3.60 -7.56
C CYS A 12 8.73 -4.38 -6.71
N PRO A 13 9.66 -5.12 -7.33
CA PRO A 13 10.62 -5.99 -6.64
C PRO A 13 11.79 -5.21 -6.04
N ASP A 14 11.57 -3.96 -5.63
CA ASP A 14 12.55 -3.15 -4.92
C ASP A 14 12.48 -3.52 -3.43
N PRO A 15 13.53 -4.12 -2.83
CA PRO A 15 13.50 -4.57 -1.44
C PRO A 15 13.31 -3.42 -0.44
N ASP A 16 13.61 -2.18 -0.85
CA ASP A 16 13.49 -0.98 -0.03
C ASP A 16 12.18 -0.22 -0.28
N ILE A 17 11.28 -0.70 -1.14
CA ILE A 17 10.08 0.04 -1.54
C ILE A 17 9.25 0.48 -0.36
N ALA A 18 9.04 -0.41 0.62
CA ALA A 18 8.27 -0.12 1.81
C ALA A 18 8.90 1.03 2.63
N TYR A 19 10.22 0.98 2.81
CA TYR A 19 10.96 2.03 3.51
C TYR A 19 10.93 3.34 2.73
N LYS A 20 11.08 3.31 1.39
CA LYS A 20 10.96 4.50 0.52
C LYS A 20 9.57 5.13 0.62
N CYS A 21 8.52 4.32 0.59
CA CYS A 21 7.13 4.80 0.80
C CYS A 21 6.96 5.45 2.18
N GLY A 22 7.51 4.85 3.24
CA GLY A 22 7.45 5.42 4.59
C GLY A 22 8.22 6.72 4.72
N SER A 23 9.47 6.74 4.25
CA SER A 23 10.38 7.89 4.34
C SER A 23 9.96 9.08 3.50
N THR A 24 9.09 8.86 2.51
CA THR A 24 8.49 9.90 1.67
C THR A 24 7.03 10.20 2.01
N PHE A 25 6.43 9.56 3.03
CA PHE A 25 5.04 9.75 3.41
C PHE A 25 4.67 11.22 3.67
N TYR A 26 5.56 11.97 4.30
CA TYR A 26 5.35 13.41 4.52
C TYR A 26 5.26 14.23 3.22
N LYS A 27 5.82 13.72 2.11
CA LYS A 27 5.75 14.36 0.80
C LYS A 27 4.44 14.11 0.08
N THR A 28 3.62 13.16 0.51
CA THR A 28 2.34 12.84 -0.16
C THR A 28 1.14 13.44 0.56
N GLN A 29 1.31 13.90 1.80
CA GLN A 29 0.25 14.51 2.61
C GLN A 29 0.39 16.04 2.59
N SER A 30 -0.39 16.72 1.74
CA SER A 30 -0.41 18.19 1.60
C SER A 30 -0.59 18.91 2.95
N ARG A 31 -1.45 18.38 3.83
CA ARG A 31 -1.67 18.91 5.19
C ARG A 31 -0.45 18.80 6.12
N LEU A 32 0.42 17.81 5.93
CA LEU A 32 1.65 17.65 6.73
C LEU A 32 2.78 18.56 6.21
N LYS A 33 2.84 18.83 4.90
CA LYS A 33 3.76 19.84 4.32
C LYS A 33 3.44 21.25 4.81
N THR A 34 2.15 21.59 4.82
CA THR A 34 1.63 22.92 5.16
C THR A 34 1.43 23.14 6.66
N ALA A 35 1.63 22.13 7.51
CA ALA A 35 1.57 22.30 8.96
C ALA A 35 2.75 23.16 9.45
N VAL A 36 2.60 24.48 9.34
CA VAL A 36 3.55 25.54 9.73
C VAL A 36 4.11 25.33 11.15
N GLY A 37 3.35 24.66 12.02
CA GLY A 37 3.73 24.39 13.40
C GLY A 37 4.60 23.15 13.66
N VAL A 38 4.73 22.18 12.74
CA VAL A 38 5.37 20.88 13.07
C VAL A 38 6.85 21.01 13.47
N PRO A 39 7.71 21.76 12.75
CA PRO A 39 9.08 22.01 13.19
C PRO A 39 9.18 22.88 14.46
N LEU A 40 8.18 23.74 14.71
CA LEU A 40 8.13 24.62 15.90
C LEU A 40 7.79 23.84 17.16
N ILE A 41 6.94 22.81 17.04
CA ILE A 41 6.63 21.86 18.11
C ILE A 41 7.90 21.12 18.56
N GLY A 42 8.80 20.82 17.61
CA GLY A 42 10.06 20.11 17.85
C GLY A 42 9.85 18.59 17.96
N PRO A 43 10.94 17.81 17.85
CA PRO A 43 10.87 16.36 17.65
C PRO A 43 10.18 15.63 18.80
N TYR A 44 10.49 15.99 20.05
CA TYR A 44 9.94 15.28 21.23
C TYR A 44 8.44 15.47 21.41
N ARG A 45 7.95 16.72 21.25
CA ARG A 45 6.52 17.00 21.36
C ARG A 45 5.76 16.43 20.16
N LEU A 46 6.37 16.44 18.96
CA LEU A 46 5.80 15.82 17.77
C LEU A 46 5.62 14.32 17.99
N ILE A 47 6.64 13.63 18.49
CA ILE A 47 6.57 12.19 18.76
C ILE A 47 5.49 11.87 19.79
N LYS A 48 5.41 12.63 20.90
CA LYS A 48 4.32 12.49 21.88
C LYS A 48 2.95 12.62 21.24
N LYS A 49 2.79 13.60 20.35
CA LYS A 49 1.53 13.81 19.63
C LYS A 49 1.23 12.68 18.66
N ILE A 50 2.21 12.21 17.88
CA ILE A 50 2.01 11.10 16.94
C ILE A 50 1.60 9.83 17.67
N VAL A 51 2.25 9.51 18.80
CA VAL A 51 1.90 8.33 19.60
C VAL A 51 0.47 8.45 20.14
N SER A 52 0.12 9.59 20.72
CA SER A 52 -1.23 9.85 21.22
C SER A 52 -2.31 9.80 20.14
N GLU A 53 -2.04 10.37 18.96
CA GLU A 53 -2.99 10.34 17.84
C GLU A 53 -3.08 8.94 17.20
N ASN A 54 -1.97 8.20 17.12
CA ASN A 54 -1.98 6.82 16.66
C ASN A 54 -2.92 5.98 17.54
N ASP A 55 -2.82 6.08 18.86
CA ASP A 55 -3.66 5.27 19.76
C ASP A 55 -5.16 5.59 19.65
N LYS A 56 -5.53 6.82 19.27
CA LYS A 56 -6.94 7.21 19.07
C LYS A 56 -7.57 6.54 17.85
N TYR A 57 -6.84 6.45 16.74
CA TYR A 57 -7.40 6.05 15.45
C TYR A 57 -6.96 4.65 15.02
N ASN A 58 -5.91 4.09 15.62
CA ASN A 58 -5.36 2.82 15.20
C ASN A 58 -6.11 1.65 15.83
N ARG A 59 -6.69 0.81 14.97
CA ARG A 59 -7.47 -0.36 15.39
C ARG A 59 -6.62 -1.62 15.54
N THR A 60 -5.39 -1.64 15.03
CA THR A 60 -4.58 -2.86 14.92
C THR A 60 -3.31 -2.84 15.78
N LYS A 61 -2.90 -1.67 16.27
CA LYS A 61 -1.74 -1.52 17.16
C LYS A 61 -1.86 -0.32 18.07
N SER A 62 -1.13 -0.37 19.18
CA SER A 62 -0.87 0.74 20.08
C SER A 62 0.61 1.11 20.01
N ALA A 63 0.92 2.39 20.22
CA ALA A 63 2.29 2.89 20.27
C ALA A 63 2.61 3.37 21.69
N VAL A 64 3.81 3.07 22.18
CA VAL A 64 4.26 3.50 23.51
C VAL A 64 5.67 4.06 23.41
N ILE A 65 5.91 5.20 24.03
CA ILE A 65 7.27 5.75 24.13
C ILE A 65 7.99 5.04 25.28
N GLN A 66 9.00 4.23 24.96
CA GLN A 66 9.82 3.53 25.97
C GLN A 66 10.92 4.44 26.51
N SER A 67 11.53 5.23 25.63
CA SER A 67 12.58 6.19 25.98
C SER A 67 12.42 7.46 25.18
N LEU A 68 12.63 8.61 25.83
CA LEU A 68 12.59 9.94 25.22
C LEU A 68 13.71 10.79 25.81
N SER A 69 14.89 10.72 25.22
CA SER A 69 16.08 11.44 25.67
C SER A 69 16.66 12.31 24.55
N LYS A 70 17.64 13.16 24.86
CA LYS A 70 18.16 14.12 23.90
C LYS A 70 18.83 13.40 22.71
N GLY A 71 18.24 13.55 21.52
CA GLY A 71 18.74 12.94 20.28
C GLY A 71 18.46 11.44 20.15
N HIS A 72 17.63 10.88 21.03
CA HIS A 72 17.37 9.45 21.08
C HIS A 72 15.96 9.14 21.58
N VAL A 73 15.24 8.33 20.83
CA VAL A 73 13.86 7.95 21.14
C VAL A 73 13.64 6.48 20.82
N ILE A 74 12.91 5.77 21.70
CA ILE A 74 12.46 4.41 21.44
C ILE A 74 10.94 4.39 21.47
N ILE A 75 10.34 3.97 20.36
CA ILE A 75 8.89 3.79 20.22
C ILE A 75 8.60 2.29 20.09
N ARG A 76 7.82 1.75 21.02
CA ARG A 76 7.31 0.38 20.98
C ARG A 76 5.98 0.35 20.25
N LEU A 77 5.86 -0.48 19.23
CA LEU A 77 4.58 -0.83 18.62
C LEU A 77 4.13 -2.18 19.13
N ILE A 78 2.95 -2.21 19.75
CA ILE A 78 2.30 -3.41 20.28
C ILE A 78 1.09 -3.68 19.40
N HIS A 79 1.14 -4.74 18.60
CA HIS A 79 0.01 -5.13 17.77
C HIS A 79 -1.04 -5.86 18.61
N LYS A 80 -2.30 -5.75 18.21
CA LYS A 80 -3.35 -6.58 18.80
C LYS A 80 -3.08 -8.06 18.52
N PRO A 81 -3.64 -8.98 19.32
CA PRO A 81 -3.55 -10.40 19.04
C PRO A 81 -3.96 -10.73 17.61
N ASP A 82 -3.35 -11.78 17.05
CA ASP A 82 -3.70 -12.36 15.75
C ASP A 82 -3.37 -11.47 14.53
N ILE A 83 -2.68 -10.34 14.75
CA ILE A 83 -2.17 -9.48 13.68
C ILE A 83 -0.80 -9.97 13.21
N ILE A 84 -0.75 -10.47 11.99
CA ILE A 84 0.49 -10.92 11.33
C ILE A 84 1.27 -9.71 10.82
N MET A 85 2.51 -9.56 11.28
CA MET A 85 3.43 -8.50 10.86
C MET A 85 4.49 -9.03 9.89
N LYS A 86 4.48 -8.50 8.66
CA LYS A 86 5.48 -8.81 7.63
C LYS A 86 6.60 -7.78 7.60
N GLY A 87 7.74 -8.17 7.02
CA GLY A 87 8.90 -7.29 6.77
C GLY A 87 8.53 -5.99 6.07
N PHE A 88 7.62 -6.02 5.10
CA PHE A 88 7.09 -4.82 4.44
C PHE A 88 6.56 -3.79 5.44
N ALA A 89 5.69 -4.20 6.36
CA ALA A 89 5.07 -3.29 7.32
C ALA A 89 6.12 -2.73 8.31
N ILE A 90 7.11 -3.53 8.69
CA ILE A 90 8.21 -3.11 9.55
C ILE A 90 9.07 -2.05 8.85
N ASN A 91 9.48 -2.30 7.60
CA ASN A 91 10.26 -1.38 6.79
C ASN A 91 9.51 -0.09 6.50
N TRP A 92 8.20 -0.19 6.26
CA TRP A 92 7.33 0.98 6.13
C TRP A 92 7.32 1.83 7.41
N HIS A 93 7.24 1.22 8.59
CA HIS A 93 7.31 1.93 9.86
C HIS A 93 8.68 2.58 10.12
N LEU A 94 9.78 1.92 9.76
CA LEU A 94 11.13 2.52 9.83
C LEU A 94 11.17 3.82 9.02
N GLY A 95 10.76 3.76 7.75
CA GLY A 95 10.71 4.94 6.90
C GLY A 95 9.77 6.01 7.45
N LEU A 96 8.60 5.62 7.96
CA LEU A 96 7.63 6.55 8.52
C LEU A 96 8.18 7.32 9.72
N PHE A 97 8.84 6.64 10.66
CA PHE A 97 9.42 7.31 11.84
C PHE A 97 10.56 8.26 11.46
N GLU A 98 11.39 7.88 10.49
CA GLU A 98 12.39 8.77 9.94
C GLU A 98 11.76 10.00 9.28
N SER A 99 10.65 9.82 8.56
CA SER A 99 9.92 10.91 7.93
C SER A 99 9.42 11.94 8.95
N TYR A 100 8.92 11.48 10.10
CA TYR A 100 8.49 12.36 11.19
C TYR A 100 9.64 13.10 11.84
N ALA A 101 10.78 12.45 12.02
CA ALA A 101 11.99 13.09 12.50
C ALA A 101 12.45 14.20 11.52
N ARG A 102 12.48 13.92 10.22
CA ARG A 102 12.79 14.93 9.19
C ARG A 102 11.81 16.10 9.21
N LEU A 103 10.52 15.83 9.36
CA LEU A 103 9.47 16.85 9.50
C LEU A 103 9.69 17.75 10.72
N ALA A 104 10.23 17.23 11.81
CA ALA A 104 10.59 18.02 12.99
C ALA A 104 11.85 18.89 12.77
N GLY A 105 12.50 18.78 11.61
CA GLY A 105 13.71 19.54 11.25
C GLY A 105 14.99 18.98 11.87
N VAL A 106 15.00 17.72 12.32
CA VAL A 106 16.23 17.09 12.84
C VAL A 106 17.07 16.51 11.70
N THR A 107 18.39 16.36 11.94
CA THR A 107 19.34 15.84 10.96
C THR A 107 20.07 14.60 11.49
N ASN A 108 20.83 13.92 10.62
CA ASN A 108 21.61 12.71 10.95
C ASN A 108 20.74 11.64 11.62
N ILE A 109 19.60 11.34 11.00
CA ILE A 109 18.63 10.40 11.55
C ILE A 109 19.13 8.98 11.27
N THR A 110 19.09 8.12 12.28
CA THR A 110 19.27 6.68 12.11
C THR A 110 18.11 5.98 12.78
N THR A 111 17.50 5.02 12.09
CA THR A 111 16.42 4.20 12.63
C THR A 111 16.83 2.74 12.69
N ARG A 112 16.54 2.07 13.80
CA ARG A 112 16.73 0.63 13.98
C ARG A 112 15.46 0.01 14.51
N VAL A 113 15.25 -1.26 14.21
CA VAL A 113 14.14 -2.05 14.73
C VAL A 113 14.66 -3.26 15.49
N THR A 114 14.06 -3.53 16.63
CA THR A 114 14.31 -4.74 17.42
C THR A 114 12.99 -5.48 17.59
N CYS A 115 12.96 -6.76 17.19
CA CYS A 115 11.83 -7.63 17.45
C CYS A 115 11.87 -8.09 18.91
N ILE A 116 10.81 -7.81 19.67
CA ILE A 116 10.65 -8.27 21.06
C ILE A 116 9.78 -9.53 21.09
N GLU A 117 8.70 -9.53 20.30
CA GLU A 117 7.80 -10.68 20.15
C GLU A 117 7.38 -10.71 18.68
N THR A 118 7.63 -11.81 17.96
CA THR A 118 7.33 -11.88 16.51
C THR A 118 5.82 -11.95 16.26
N GLY A 119 5.06 -12.46 17.23
CA GLY A 119 3.62 -12.69 17.09
C GLY A 119 3.30 -13.81 16.07
N PRO A 120 2.03 -13.88 15.63
CA PRO A 120 1.55 -14.94 14.74
C PRO A 120 2.20 -14.87 13.36
N GLN A 121 2.56 -16.03 12.80
CA GLN A 121 3.08 -16.15 11.44
C GLN A 121 1.97 -16.53 10.44
N TRP A 122 1.00 -17.31 10.91
CA TRP A 122 -0.12 -17.81 10.14
C TRP A 122 -1.45 -17.42 10.78
N TYR A 123 -2.52 -17.47 9.97
CA TYR A 123 -3.86 -17.21 10.47
C TYR A 123 -4.28 -18.33 11.41
N GLY A 124 -4.66 -17.97 12.65
CA GLY A 124 -4.98 -18.93 13.71
C GLY A 124 -3.85 -19.16 14.72
N ASP A 125 -2.64 -18.67 14.45
CA ASP A 125 -1.58 -18.65 15.46
C ASP A 125 -1.93 -17.65 16.57
N SER A 126 -1.72 -18.04 17.82
CA SER A 126 -1.89 -17.16 18.97
C SER A 126 -0.65 -16.30 19.20
N GLY A 127 -0.84 -15.06 19.62
CA GLY A 127 0.24 -14.20 20.09
C GLY A 127 0.08 -12.77 19.61
N ARG A 128 1.06 -11.91 19.92
CA ARG A 128 1.07 -10.52 19.47
C ARG A 128 2.45 -10.13 18.99
N ALA A 129 2.49 -9.27 17.98
CA ALA A 129 3.76 -8.77 17.46
C ALA A 129 4.17 -7.48 18.18
N ILE A 130 5.36 -7.48 18.80
CA ILE A 130 5.93 -6.34 19.51
C ILE A 130 7.29 -5.98 18.92
N TYR A 131 7.44 -4.71 18.53
CA TYR A 131 8.67 -4.19 17.95
C TYR A 131 9.06 -2.87 18.61
N ASP A 132 10.34 -2.71 18.89
CA ASP A 132 10.94 -1.46 19.33
C ASP A 132 11.62 -0.77 18.15
N PHE A 133 11.24 0.48 17.90
CA PHE A 133 11.84 1.35 16.89
C PHE A 133 12.69 2.38 17.59
N GLU A 134 14.00 2.21 17.48
CA GLU A 134 14.99 3.15 18.00
C GLU A 134 15.31 4.19 16.93
N ILE A 135 15.22 5.47 17.30
CA ILE A 135 15.44 6.61 16.43
C ILE A 135 16.49 7.49 17.09
N THR A 136 17.63 7.64 16.45
CA THR A 136 18.68 8.58 16.88
C THR A 136 18.77 9.74 15.90
N PHE A 137 19.03 10.94 16.41
CA PHE A 137 19.11 12.15 15.58
C PHE A 137 19.87 13.28 16.26
N LYS A 138 20.33 14.24 15.46
CA LYS A 138 20.86 15.52 15.93
C LYS A 138 19.74 16.56 15.91
N ASP A 139 19.37 17.06 17.08
CA ASP A 139 18.45 18.20 17.19
C ASP A 139 19.24 19.51 16.97
N PRO A 140 18.99 20.26 15.87
CA PRO A 140 19.68 21.51 15.61
C PRO A 140 19.21 22.67 16.52
N GLY A 141 18.24 22.43 17.39
CA GLY A 141 17.70 23.42 18.32
C GLY A 141 16.67 24.35 17.69
N PHE A 142 15.92 25.05 18.53
CA PHE A 142 14.76 25.85 18.12
C PHE A 142 15.09 26.96 17.12
N LEU A 143 16.16 27.73 17.36
CA LEU A 143 16.55 28.86 16.49
C LEU A 143 16.94 28.39 15.09
N SER A 144 17.68 27.28 14.98
CA SER A 144 18.07 26.70 13.70
C SER A 144 16.85 26.18 12.92
N ARG A 145 15.88 25.56 13.62
CA ARG A 145 14.61 25.13 13.02
C ARG A 145 13.81 26.32 12.46
N ILE A 146 13.76 27.44 13.18
CA ILE A 146 13.10 28.68 12.69
C ILE A 146 13.83 29.25 11.48
N ARG A 147 15.15 29.41 11.55
CA ARG A 147 15.94 30.00 10.46
C ARG A 147 15.78 29.20 9.17
N ASN A 148 15.87 27.88 9.26
CA ASN A 148 15.65 27.01 8.11
C ASN A 148 14.21 27.17 7.58
N ARG A 149 13.20 27.32 8.43
CA ARG A 149 11.81 27.56 8.01
C ARG A 149 11.59 28.94 7.38
N MET A 150 12.22 30.01 7.88
CA MET A 150 12.11 31.34 7.27
C MET A 150 12.60 31.35 5.83
N LEU A 151 13.64 30.57 5.50
CA LEU A 151 14.07 30.37 4.12
C LEU A 151 13.00 29.72 3.24
N TYR A 152 12.19 28.80 3.79
CA TYR A 152 11.06 28.18 3.09
C TYR A 152 9.77 29.02 3.07
N ALA A 153 9.67 30.05 3.92
CA ALA A 153 8.55 30.99 3.94
C ALA A 153 8.71 32.13 2.92
N LEU A 154 9.84 32.19 2.21
CA LEU A 154 10.06 33.13 1.12
C LEU A 154 8.99 32.90 0.01
N PRO A 155 8.38 33.96 -0.53
CA PRO A 155 7.29 33.87 -1.51
C PRO A 155 7.60 32.96 -2.70
N ALA A 156 8.83 32.99 -3.21
CA ALA A 156 9.28 32.15 -4.33
C ALA A 156 9.24 30.64 -4.00
N VAL A 157 9.55 30.26 -2.75
CA VAL A 157 9.50 28.86 -2.33
C VAL A 157 8.06 28.43 -2.07
N ARG A 158 7.22 29.34 -1.57
CA ARG A 158 5.78 29.10 -1.42
C ARG A 158 5.09 28.86 -2.76
N GLU A 159 5.38 29.68 -3.78
CA GLU A 159 4.87 29.48 -5.14
C GLU A 159 5.34 28.15 -5.74
N LEU A 160 6.58 27.73 -5.48
CA LEU A 160 7.09 26.40 -5.88
C LEU A 160 6.36 25.25 -5.18
N ILE A 161 6.00 25.41 -3.91
CA ILE A 161 5.24 24.41 -3.16
C ILE A 161 3.79 24.35 -3.68
N ASP A 162 3.14 25.49 -3.84
CA ASP A 162 1.76 25.58 -4.31
C ASP A 162 1.62 25.04 -5.75
N SER A 163 2.59 25.33 -6.62
CA SER A 163 2.64 24.77 -7.98
C SER A 163 2.91 23.27 -7.98
N ALA A 164 3.81 22.76 -7.13
CA ALA A 164 4.03 21.32 -6.97
C ALA A 164 2.78 20.61 -6.43
N GLU A 165 2.01 21.26 -5.54
CA GLU A 165 0.74 20.72 -5.04
C GLU A 165 -0.33 20.67 -6.14
N GLN A 166 -0.43 21.70 -6.98
CA GLN A 166 -1.34 21.67 -8.13
C GLN A 166 -0.97 20.58 -9.14
N ILE A 167 0.32 20.38 -9.42
CA ILE A 167 0.78 19.30 -10.30
C ILE A 167 0.43 17.93 -9.70
N GLN A 168 0.66 17.76 -8.41
CA GLN A 168 0.37 16.50 -7.71
C GLN A 168 -1.13 16.21 -7.62
N ALA A 169 -1.96 17.24 -7.41
CA ALA A 169 -3.42 17.12 -7.41
C ALA A 169 -3.94 16.71 -8.80
N ARG A 170 -3.45 17.34 -9.87
CA ARG A 170 -3.78 16.95 -11.25
C ARG A 170 -3.37 15.51 -11.54
N HIS A 171 -2.18 15.09 -11.12
CA HIS A 171 -1.72 13.73 -11.36
C HIS A 171 -2.56 12.68 -10.60
N ASN A 172 -3.02 13.00 -9.39
CA ASN A 172 -3.94 12.14 -8.65
C ASN A 172 -5.32 12.04 -9.32
N GLU A 173 -5.85 13.14 -9.87
CA GLU A 173 -7.08 13.11 -10.67
C GLU A 173 -6.92 12.27 -11.94
N GLU A 174 -5.78 12.38 -12.63
CA GLU A 174 -5.47 11.53 -13.79
C GLU A 174 -5.43 10.04 -13.42
N ILE A 175 -4.84 9.69 -12.27
CA ILE A 175 -4.82 8.30 -11.79
C ILE A 175 -6.24 7.80 -11.52
N LEU A 176 -7.06 8.57 -10.80
CA LEU A 176 -8.44 8.19 -10.51
C LEU A 176 -9.27 8.02 -11.79
N ASN A 177 -9.08 8.90 -12.77
CA ASN A 177 -9.74 8.77 -14.07
C ASN A 177 -9.28 7.52 -14.84
N ARG A 178 -7.98 7.19 -14.80
CA ARG A 178 -7.47 5.96 -15.42
C ARG A 178 -8.03 4.71 -14.75
N ASP A 179 -8.14 4.70 -13.42
CA ASP A 179 -8.72 3.57 -12.69
C ASP A 179 -10.20 3.35 -13.07
N ASN A 180 -10.99 4.42 -13.19
CA ASN A 180 -12.37 4.33 -13.68
C ASN A 180 -12.44 3.73 -15.09
N ILE A 181 -11.56 4.18 -16.01
CA ILE A 181 -11.48 3.63 -17.37
C ILE A 181 -11.09 2.14 -17.34
N ILE A 182 -10.17 1.75 -16.46
CA ILE A 182 -9.76 0.34 -16.31
C ILE A 182 -10.92 -0.51 -15.79
N ILE A 183 -11.70 -0.03 -14.82
CA ILE A 183 -12.88 -0.73 -14.30
C ILE A 183 -13.91 -0.92 -15.42
N GLU A 184 -14.23 0.13 -16.18
CA GLU A 184 -15.18 0.05 -17.29
C GLU A 184 -14.72 -0.93 -18.37
N ARG A 185 -13.45 -0.85 -18.78
CA ARG A 185 -12.88 -1.76 -19.79
C ARG A 185 -12.83 -3.20 -19.31
N THR A 186 -12.47 -3.42 -18.05
CA THR A 186 -12.48 -4.75 -17.44
C THR A 186 -13.90 -5.34 -17.43
N ALA A 187 -14.90 -4.55 -17.04
CA ALA A 187 -16.30 -4.97 -17.05
C ALA A 187 -16.78 -5.31 -18.48
N ALA A 188 -16.40 -4.51 -19.48
CA ALA A 188 -16.73 -4.78 -20.87
C ALA A 188 -16.10 -6.09 -21.39
N ILE A 189 -14.83 -6.34 -21.05
CA ILE A 189 -14.12 -7.57 -21.43
C ILE A 189 -14.74 -8.80 -20.75
N VAL A 190 -15.09 -8.71 -19.46
CA VAL A 190 -15.76 -9.80 -18.74
C VAL A 190 -17.08 -10.16 -19.42
N LYS A 191 -17.91 -9.15 -19.73
CA LYS A 191 -19.19 -9.35 -20.44
C LYS A 191 -19.01 -9.96 -21.84
N ALA A 192 -17.99 -9.52 -22.58
CA ALA A 192 -17.67 -10.08 -23.88
C ALA A 192 -17.22 -11.54 -23.79
N ASN A 193 -16.40 -11.88 -22.79
CA ASN A 193 -15.95 -13.24 -22.52
C ASN A 193 -17.10 -14.17 -22.12
N GLU A 194 -18.04 -13.70 -21.29
CA GLU A 194 -19.24 -14.46 -20.93
C GLU A 194 -20.09 -14.78 -22.15
N LYS A 195 -20.33 -13.77 -23.02
CA LYS A 195 -21.07 -13.97 -24.28
C LYS A 195 -20.37 -14.98 -25.18
N MET A 196 -19.05 -14.88 -25.34
CA MET A 196 -18.28 -15.80 -26.16
C MET A 196 -18.33 -17.24 -25.62
N ARG A 197 -18.25 -17.41 -24.29
CA ARG A 197 -18.41 -18.73 -23.64
C ARG A 197 -19.78 -19.34 -23.92
N PHE A 198 -20.84 -18.53 -23.87
CA PHE A 198 -22.19 -18.97 -24.21
C PHE A 198 -22.29 -19.42 -25.68
N GLU A 199 -21.78 -18.62 -26.62
CA GLU A 199 -21.78 -18.96 -28.04
C GLU A 199 -20.98 -20.24 -28.35
N ILE A 200 -19.82 -20.42 -27.71
CA ILE A 200 -19.03 -21.65 -27.85
C ILE A 200 -19.82 -22.87 -27.35
N THR A 201 -20.59 -22.71 -26.28
CA THR A 201 -21.38 -23.80 -25.70
C THR A 201 -22.52 -24.21 -26.64
N GLU A 202 -23.23 -23.24 -27.22
CA GLU A 202 -24.27 -23.49 -28.21
C GLU A 202 -23.70 -24.11 -29.49
N ARG A 203 -22.54 -23.63 -29.98
CA ARG A 203 -21.86 -24.25 -31.14
C ARG A 203 -21.51 -25.71 -30.88
N LYS A 204 -20.94 -26.03 -29.71
CA LYS A 204 -20.62 -27.41 -29.32
C LYS A 204 -21.87 -28.30 -29.24
N LYS A 205 -23.01 -27.76 -28.81
CA LYS A 205 -24.28 -28.49 -28.75
C LYS A 205 -24.79 -28.81 -30.15
N THR A 206 -24.77 -27.83 -31.05
CA THR A 206 -25.18 -28.00 -32.46
C THR A 206 -24.27 -28.97 -33.20
N GLU A 207 -22.95 -28.88 -33.00
CA GLU A 207 -21.97 -29.79 -33.60
C GLU A 207 -22.19 -31.24 -33.14
N ARG A 208 -22.44 -31.46 -31.84
CA ARG A 208 -22.82 -32.79 -31.33
C ARG A 208 -24.10 -33.32 -31.96
N ALA A 209 -25.13 -32.49 -32.11
CA ALA A 209 -26.38 -32.88 -32.74
C ALA A 209 -26.18 -33.24 -34.23
N LEU A 210 -25.33 -32.49 -34.94
CA LEU A 210 -24.96 -32.78 -36.32
C LEU A 210 -24.23 -34.12 -36.45
N LEU A 211 -23.22 -34.37 -35.60
CA LEU A 211 -22.49 -35.64 -35.58
C LEU A 211 -23.42 -36.83 -35.29
N GLN A 212 -24.37 -36.66 -34.36
CA GLN A 212 -25.38 -37.69 -34.09
C GLN A 212 -26.28 -37.95 -35.31
N SER A 213 -26.73 -36.90 -35.99
CA SER A 213 -27.54 -37.03 -37.21
C SER A 213 -26.76 -37.71 -38.34
N GLN A 214 -25.52 -37.30 -38.57
CA GLN A 214 -24.62 -37.93 -39.56
C GLN A 214 -24.37 -39.41 -39.23
N SER A 215 -24.13 -39.76 -37.97
CA SER A 215 -23.95 -41.16 -37.57
C SER A 215 -25.20 -42.01 -37.81
N LYS A 216 -26.40 -41.44 -37.61
CA LYS A 216 -27.67 -42.12 -37.87
C LYS A 216 -27.86 -42.34 -39.37
N LEU A 217 -27.62 -41.32 -40.19
CA LEU A 217 -27.69 -41.42 -41.65
C LEU A 217 -26.71 -42.46 -42.18
N GLN A 218 -25.47 -42.47 -41.69
CA GLN A 218 -24.47 -43.47 -42.07
C GLN A 218 -24.95 -44.89 -41.77
N ARG A 219 -25.56 -45.12 -40.59
CA ARG A 219 -26.15 -46.42 -40.25
C ARG A 219 -27.30 -46.82 -41.18
N TYR A 220 -28.15 -45.87 -41.58
CA TYR A 220 -29.20 -46.15 -42.55
C TYR A 220 -28.65 -46.49 -43.93
N ILE A 221 -27.63 -45.77 -44.40
CA ILE A 221 -26.95 -46.05 -45.67
C ILE A 221 -26.34 -47.45 -45.64
N THR A 222 -25.56 -47.79 -44.60
CA THR A 222 -24.97 -49.13 -44.45
C THR A 222 -26.05 -50.23 -44.39
N ALA A 223 -27.17 -49.99 -43.70
CA ALA A 223 -28.26 -50.96 -43.64
C ALA A 223 -28.97 -51.14 -45.01
N ILE A 224 -29.03 -50.10 -45.84
CA ILE A 224 -29.58 -50.20 -47.21
C ILE A 224 -28.61 -50.98 -48.11
N ASP A 225 -27.31 -50.71 -48.00
CA ASP A 225 -26.26 -51.45 -48.72
C ASP A 225 -26.27 -52.95 -48.33
N ASP A 226 -26.44 -53.27 -47.04
CA ASP A 226 -26.51 -54.65 -46.52
C ASP A 226 -27.78 -55.41 -46.96
N ILE A 227 -28.87 -54.72 -47.30
CA ILE A 227 -30.13 -55.32 -47.78
C ILE A 227 -30.10 -55.58 -49.31
N GLY A 228 -29.04 -55.17 -50.02
CA GLY A 228 -28.83 -55.53 -51.42
C GLY A 228 -29.79 -54.86 -52.40
N LEU A 229 -30.07 -53.56 -52.21
CA LEU A 229 -30.82 -52.72 -53.16
C LEU A 229 -29.88 -51.76 -53.93
N GLY A 230 -28.68 -52.23 -54.29
CA GLY A 230 -27.74 -51.59 -55.21
C GLY A 230 -27.67 -52.32 -56.54
#